data_AF-A0AAD9IKJ5-F1
#
_entry.id   AF-A0AAD9IKJ5-F1
#
_cell.length_a   1.000
_cell.length_b   1.000
_cell.length_c   1.000
_cell.angle_alpha   90.00
_cell.angle_beta   90.00
_cell.angle_gamma   90.00
#
_symmetry.space_group_name_H-M   'P 1'
#
loop_
_entity.id
_entity.type
_entity.pdbx_description
1 polymer ?
#
loop_
_entity_poly.entity_id
_entity_poly.type
_entity_poly.pdbx_seq_one_letter_code
_entity_poly.pdbx_strand_id
1 'polypeptide(L)'
;MGNETRELVAARLAAEAAEEAAAREAPRGAADVDTDDERDEEAAYEAWRLRELSRIARDRGEREREAAEAAERERWRGLTEEERVRELAARGKAAEAEKPKKKWRFLQKYWHRGAFFQDAGDTQAAEPPAVGDLAGRDFSAPTGEDLFDRESMPKVMQKRNFGRRGQTKWTHLVDQDTTTWDSPWMQKDNIREKFNKKLAGTEEVFTRPTRTKT
;
A
#
# COMPACT_ATOMS: atom_id res chain seq x y z
N MET A 1 -30.11 -44.20 -50.52
CA MET A 1 -28.74 -44.75 -50.33
C MET A 1 -27.62 -43.70 -50.41
N GLY A 2 -27.78 -42.54 -51.06
CA GLY A 2 -26.67 -41.55 -51.22
C GLY A 2 -26.60 -40.41 -50.19
N ASN A 3 -27.67 -40.19 -49.40
CA ASN A 3 -27.70 -39.13 -48.40
C ASN A 3 -27.10 -39.61 -47.07
N GLU A 4 -27.39 -40.85 -46.68
CA GLU A 4 -26.85 -41.49 -45.47
C GLU A 4 -25.31 -41.58 -45.52
N THR A 5 -24.73 -41.89 -46.69
CA THR A 5 -23.26 -41.94 -46.85
C THR A 5 -22.60 -40.57 -46.73
N ARG A 6 -23.25 -39.51 -47.21
CA ARG A 6 -22.76 -38.13 -47.08
C ARG A 6 -22.84 -37.63 -45.65
N GLU A 7 -23.92 -37.95 -44.94
CA GLU A 7 -24.10 -37.63 -43.53
C GLU A 7 -23.08 -38.36 -42.65
N LEU A 8 -22.79 -39.63 -42.93
CA LEU A 8 -21.74 -40.39 -42.24
C LEU A 8 -20.34 -39.81 -42.47
N VAL A 9 -20.03 -39.32 -43.67
CA VAL A 9 -18.74 -38.65 -43.97
C VAL A 9 -18.65 -37.29 -43.27
N ALA A 10 -19.72 -36.49 -43.28
CA ALA A 10 -19.76 -35.20 -42.60
C ALA A 10 -19.62 -35.37 -41.07
N ALA A 11 -20.28 -36.38 -40.49
CA ALA A 11 -20.15 -36.71 -39.08
C ALA A 11 -18.72 -37.14 -38.73
N ARG A 12 -18.04 -37.87 -39.61
CA ARG A 12 -16.64 -38.30 -39.41
C ARG A 12 -15.66 -37.13 -39.47
N LEU A 13 -15.84 -36.21 -40.40
CA LEU A 13 -15.03 -34.98 -40.48
C LEU A 13 -15.25 -34.07 -39.26
N ALA A 14 -16.48 -33.97 -38.77
CA ALA A 14 -16.78 -33.20 -37.56
C ALA A 14 -16.18 -33.86 -36.30
N ALA A 15 -16.18 -35.19 -36.23
CA ALA A 15 -15.53 -35.92 -35.15
C ALA A 15 -14.00 -35.75 -35.19
N GLU A 16 -13.38 -35.84 -36.37
CA GLU A 16 -11.94 -35.63 -36.57
C GLU A 16 -11.52 -34.20 -36.20
N ALA A 17 -12.29 -33.18 -36.61
CA ALA A 17 -12.04 -31.79 -36.22
C ALA A 17 -12.20 -31.56 -34.71
N ALA A 18 -13.15 -32.25 -34.06
CA ALA A 18 -13.32 -32.18 -32.61
C ALA A 18 -12.19 -32.89 -31.86
N GLU A 19 -11.67 -34.00 -32.39
CA GLU A 19 -10.50 -34.71 -31.86
C GLU A 19 -9.22 -33.88 -32.01
N GLU A 20 -9.01 -33.20 -33.15
CA GLU A 20 -7.88 -32.26 -33.33
C GLU A 20 -7.97 -31.05 -32.39
N ALA A 21 -9.16 -30.48 -32.21
CA ALA A 21 -9.38 -29.40 -31.26
C ALA A 21 -9.12 -29.86 -29.81
N ALA A 22 -9.59 -31.05 -29.43
CA ALA A 22 -9.35 -31.63 -28.12
C ALA A 22 -7.86 -31.98 -27.90
N ALA A 23 -7.15 -32.44 -28.94
CA ALA A 23 -5.71 -32.69 -28.88
C ALA A 23 -4.90 -31.38 -28.72
N ARG A 24 -5.37 -30.29 -29.32
CA ARG A 24 -4.76 -28.96 -29.19
C ARG A 24 -5.01 -28.32 -27.82
N GLU A 25 -6.15 -28.65 -27.18
CA GLU A 25 -6.51 -28.24 -25.82
C GLU A 25 -6.05 -29.21 -24.72
N ALA A 26 -5.53 -30.39 -25.09
CA ALA A 26 -4.97 -31.33 -24.13
C ALA A 26 -3.82 -30.69 -23.33
N PRO A 27 -3.66 -31.05 -22.04
CA PRO A 27 -2.59 -30.50 -21.22
C PRO A 27 -1.24 -30.86 -21.83
N ARG A 28 -0.54 -29.86 -22.37
CA ARG A 28 0.79 -30.03 -22.98
C ARG A 28 1.73 -30.64 -21.95
N GLY A 29 2.28 -31.80 -22.29
CA GLY A 29 3.27 -32.48 -21.47
C GLY A 29 4.66 -31.86 -21.67
N ALA A 30 5.64 -32.26 -20.84
CA ALA A 30 7.03 -31.84 -21.02
C ALA A 30 7.64 -32.26 -22.38
N ALA A 31 7.05 -33.24 -23.06
CA ALA A 31 7.43 -33.70 -24.40
C ALA A 31 6.85 -32.85 -25.56
N ASP A 32 5.88 -31.97 -25.30
CA ASP A 32 5.34 -31.01 -26.28
C ASP A 32 6.12 -29.69 -26.31
N VAL A 33 7.13 -29.55 -25.44
CA VAL A 33 8.03 -28.40 -25.45
C VAL A 33 9.10 -28.68 -26.50
N ASP A 34 8.98 -28.02 -27.65
CA ASP A 34 10.01 -28.04 -28.68
C ASP A 34 11.27 -27.35 -28.13
N THR A 35 12.32 -28.13 -27.90
CA THR A 35 13.63 -27.67 -27.44
C THR A 35 14.66 -27.60 -28.57
N ASP A 36 14.23 -27.81 -29.82
CA ASP A 36 15.11 -27.79 -30.97
C ASP A 36 15.33 -26.35 -31.47
N ASP A 37 16.29 -25.67 -30.82
CA ASP A 37 16.68 -24.30 -31.15
C ASP A 37 17.33 -24.17 -32.56
N GLU A 38 17.71 -25.27 -33.21
CA GLU A 38 18.33 -25.29 -34.55
C GLU A 38 17.31 -25.15 -35.69
N ARG A 39 16.01 -25.34 -35.40
CA ARG A 39 14.94 -25.26 -36.40
C ARG A 39 14.60 -23.82 -36.80
N ASP A 40 14.75 -22.87 -35.87
CA ASP A 40 14.43 -21.44 -36.03
C ASP A 40 15.53 -20.56 -35.39
N GLU A 41 16.80 -20.78 -35.79
CA GLU A 41 17.98 -20.10 -35.24
C GLU A 41 17.87 -18.56 -35.25
N GLU A 42 17.28 -17.99 -36.31
CA GLU A 42 17.11 -16.54 -36.46
C GLU A 42 16.13 -15.98 -35.42
N ALA A 43 15.00 -16.66 -35.19
CA ALA A 43 14.02 -16.25 -34.19
C ALA A 43 14.55 -16.42 -32.76
N ALA A 44 15.31 -17.50 -32.51
CA ALA A 44 16.00 -17.72 -31.24
C ALA A 44 17.04 -16.62 -30.96
N TYR A 45 17.82 -16.22 -31.97
CA TYR A 45 18.79 -15.13 -31.88
C TYR A 45 18.12 -13.77 -31.63
N GLU A 46 17.02 -13.46 -32.33
CA GLU A 46 16.25 -12.24 -32.10
C GLU A 46 15.65 -12.20 -30.69
N ALA A 47 15.07 -13.31 -30.22
CA ALA A 47 14.54 -13.42 -28.87
C ALA A 47 15.65 -13.24 -27.82
N TRP A 48 16.83 -13.83 -28.03
CA TRP A 48 18.00 -13.60 -27.19
C TRP A 48 18.41 -12.12 -27.20
N ARG A 49 18.50 -11.50 -28.37
CA ARG A 49 18.85 -10.09 -28.54
C ARG A 49 17.87 -9.16 -27.82
N LEU A 50 16.57 -9.44 -27.88
CA LEU A 50 15.56 -8.66 -27.16
C LEU A 50 15.69 -8.80 -25.64
N ARG A 51 15.96 -10.01 -25.14
CA ARG A 51 16.25 -10.22 -23.70
C ARG A 51 17.48 -9.45 -23.26
N GLU A 52 18.53 -9.48 -24.08
CA GLU A 52 19.79 -8.80 -23.78
C GLU A 52 19.64 -7.27 -23.83
N LEU A 53 18.96 -6.73 -24.85
CA LEU A 53 18.60 -5.32 -24.89
C LEU A 53 17.73 -4.90 -23.69
N SER A 54 16.80 -5.76 -23.25
CA SER A 54 15.96 -5.50 -22.08
C SER A 54 16.78 -5.45 -20.78
N ARG A 55 17.82 -6.29 -20.66
CA ARG A 55 18.76 -6.24 -19.52
C ARG A 55 19.55 -4.94 -19.53
N ILE A 56 20.15 -4.59 -20.66
CA ILE A 56 20.91 -3.34 -20.82
C ILE A 56 20.01 -2.12 -20.54
N ALA A 57 18.77 -2.12 -21.01
CA ALA A 57 17.82 -1.06 -20.76
C ALA A 57 17.44 -0.95 -19.27
N ARG A 58 17.29 -2.07 -18.56
CA ARG A 58 17.05 -2.09 -17.11
C ARG A 58 18.23 -1.47 -16.36
N ASP A 59 19.44 -1.95 -16.62
CA ASP A 59 20.65 -1.47 -15.94
C ASP A 59 20.90 0.02 -16.21
N ARG A 60 20.63 0.48 -17.44
CA ARG A 60 20.69 1.89 -17.80
C ARG A 60 19.60 2.70 -17.09
N GLY A 61 18.37 2.19 -17.09
CA GLY A 61 17.23 2.83 -16.45
C GLY A 61 17.44 2.98 -14.94
N GLU A 62 18.01 1.98 -14.26
CA GLU A 62 18.36 2.05 -12.83
C GLU A 62 19.38 3.16 -12.55
N ARG A 63 20.47 3.24 -13.33
CA ARG A 63 21.46 4.32 -13.19
C ARG A 63 20.88 5.70 -13.46
N GLU A 64 20.04 5.84 -14.48
CA GLU A 64 19.36 7.09 -14.80
C GLU A 64 18.38 7.50 -13.67
N ARG A 65 17.68 6.53 -13.06
CA ARG A 65 16.81 6.78 -11.90
C ARG A 65 17.60 7.25 -10.68
N GLU A 66 18.70 6.57 -10.35
CA GLU A 66 19.57 6.98 -9.25
C GLU A 66 20.14 8.38 -9.46
N ALA A 67 20.58 8.69 -10.69
CA ALA A 67 21.07 10.02 -11.06
C ALA A 67 19.97 11.09 -10.98
N ALA A 68 18.76 10.78 -11.45
CA ALA A 68 17.61 11.68 -11.37
C ALA A 68 17.21 11.95 -9.91
N GLU A 69 17.15 10.91 -9.06
CA GLU A 69 16.89 11.06 -7.63
C GLU A 69 17.98 11.88 -6.94
N ALA A 70 19.26 11.68 -7.30
CA ALA A 70 20.37 12.48 -6.80
C ALA A 70 20.27 13.95 -7.23
N ALA A 71 19.94 14.21 -8.50
CA ALA A 71 19.72 15.55 -9.02
C ALA A 71 18.51 16.24 -8.36
N GLU A 72 17.43 15.50 -8.08
CA GLU A 72 16.28 16.03 -7.34
C GLU A 72 16.70 16.41 -5.91
N ARG A 73 17.44 15.53 -5.21
CA ARG A 73 17.96 15.83 -3.86
C ARG A 73 18.84 17.07 -3.84
N GLU A 74 19.76 17.22 -4.79
CA GLU A 74 20.62 18.40 -4.89
C GLU A 74 19.81 19.67 -5.24
N ARG A 75 18.82 19.55 -6.13
CA ARG A 75 17.88 20.64 -6.44
C ARG A 75 17.15 21.13 -5.18
N TRP A 76 16.61 20.21 -4.37
CA TRP A 76 15.96 20.57 -3.10
C TRP A 76 16.93 21.16 -2.07
N ARG A 77 18.21 20.76 -2.09
CA ARG A 77 19.25 21.35 -1.22
C ARG A 77 19.62 22.78 -1.62
N GLY A 78 19.56 23.11 -2.92
CA GLY A 78 19.87 24.43 -3.45
C GLY A 78 18.71 25.44 -3.40
N LEU A 79 17.49 24.98 -3.12
CA LEU A 79 16.29 25.80 -3.13
C LEU A 79 16.17 26.65 -1.84
N THR A 80 15.69 27.89 -1.97
CA THR A 80 15.40 28.73 -0.80
C THR A 80 14.13 28.27 -0.08
N GLU A 81 13.95 28.65 1.19
CA GLU A 81 12.79 28.21 2.01
C GLU A 81 11.45 28.68 1.40
N GLU A 82 11.39 29.89 0.86
CA GLU A 82 10.18 30.45 0.25
C GLU A 82 9.78 29.70 -1.03
N GLU A 83 10.76 29.38 -1.87
CA GLU A 83 10.58 28.57 -3.07
C GLU A 83 10.19 27.13 -2.72
N ARG A 84 10.75 26.57 -1.65
CA ARG A 84 10.41 25.23 -1.15
C ARG A 84 8.96 25.14 -0.72
N VAL A 85 8.46 26.13 0.02
CA VAL A 85 7.06 26.18 0.45
C VAL A 85 6.14 26.35 -0.77
N ARG A 86 6.49 27.21 -1.72
CA ARG A 86 5.72 27.41 -2.96
C ARG A 86 5.68 26.14 -3.80
N GLU A 87 6.79 25.44 -3.93
CA GLU A 87 6.88 24.21 -4.70
C GLU A 87 6.11 23.06 -4.03
N LEU A 88 6.20 22.91 -2.71
CA LEU A 88 5.40 21.96 -1.95
C LEU A 88 3.89 22.26 -2.05
N ALA A 89 3.52 23.53 -2.03
CA ALA A 89 2.14 23.95 -2.23
C ALA A 89 1.64 23.66 -3.66
N ALA A 90 2.48 23.90 -4.68
CA ALA A 90 2.15 23.67 -6.09
C ALA A 90 2.13 22.18 -6.47
N ARG A 91 3.03 21.37 -5.91
CA ARG A 91 3.03 19.90 -6.07
C ARG A 91 1.76 19.28 -5.50
N GLY A 92 1.05 20.03 -4.64
CA GLY A 92 -0.14 19.58 -3.94
C GLY A 92 0.18 18.45 -2.97
N LYS A 93 -0.72 18.18 -2.01
CA LYS A 93 -0.67 16.93 -1.24
C LYS A 93 -1.16 15.77 -2.12
N ALA A 94 -0.45 15.48 -3.21
CA ALA A 94 -0.94 14.60 -4.27
C ALA A 94 -0.93 13.09 -3.92
N ALA A 95 -0.64 12.68 -2.69
CA ALA A 95 -0.49 11.25 -2.38
C ALA A 95 -1.25 10.74 -1.14
N GLU A 96 -1.94 11.61 -0.40
CA GLU A 96 -2.75 11.15 0.73
C GLU A 96 -3.83 12.16 1.02
N ALA A 97 -4.83 12.23 0.13
CA ALA A 97 -6.14 12.70 0.58
C ALA A 97 -6.45 11.89 1.83
N GLU A 98 -6.52 12.54 3.00
CA GLU A 98 -6.73 11.86 4.28
C GLU A 98 -7.92 10.93 4.10
N LYS A 99 -7.63 9.64 3.96
CA LYS A 99 -8.70 8.65 3.82
C LYS A 99 -9.58 8.84 5.04
N PRO A 100 -10.90 8.96 4.89
CA PRO A 100 -11.78 9.24 6.02
C PRO A 100 -11.49 8.18 7.09
N LYS A 101 -10.98 8.64 8.23
CA LYS A 101 -10.65 7.75 9.35
C LYS A 101 -11.95 7.09 9.76
N LYS A 102 -12.04 5.77 9.56
CA LYS A 102 -13.21 5.00 10.00
C LYS A 102 -13.37 5.17 11.50
N LYS A 103 -14.60 5.33 11.97
CA LYS A 103 -14.89 5.49 13.40
C LYS A 103 -14.95 4.10 14.04
N TRP A 104 -14.11 3.90 15.05
CA TRP A 104 -14.00 2.65 15.79
C TRP A 104 -15.07 2.61 16.89
N ARG A 105 -15.53 1.41 17.24
CA ARG A 105 -16.44 1.22 18.37
C ARG A 105 -15.67 1.35 19.69
N PHE A 106 -16.40 1.67 20.75
CA PHE A 106 -15.81 1.80 22.09
C PHE A 106 -15.12 0.50 22.53
N LEU A 107 -13.86 0.62 22.96
CA LEU A 107 -13.00 -0.50 23.36
C LEU A 107 -12.79 -1.58 22.28
N GLN A 108 -12.97 -1.25 21.00
CA GLN A 108 -12.65 -2.16 19.89
C GLN A 108 -11.13 -2.41 19.81
N LYS A 109 -10.75 -3.66 19.54
CA LYS A 109 -9.34 -4.07 19.43
C LYS A 109 -8.74 -3.62 18.11
N TYR A 110 -7.57 -2.99 18.18
CA TYR A 110 -6.76 -2.63 17.02
C TYR A 110 -5.99 -3.80 16.45
N TRP A 111 -6.22 -4.07 15.17
CA TRP A 111 -5.47 -5.00 14.35
C TRP A 111 -4.58 -4.22 13.40
N HIS A 112 -3.27 -4.31 13.62
CA HIS A 112 -2.28 -3.70 12.74
C HIS A 112 -2.18 -4.54 11.45
N ARG A 113 -2.22 -3.91 10.27
CA ARG A 113 -2.13 -4.56 8.95
C ARG A 113 -0.82 -5.33 8.72
N GLY A 114 0.22 -4.98 9.49
CA GLY A 114 1.58 -5.54 9.37
C GLY A 114 2.53 -4.53 8.75
N ALA A 115 3.84 -4.74 8.93
CA ALA A 115 4.89 -3.90 8.33
C ALA A 115 5.49 -4.51 7.07
N PHE A 116 5.31 -5.81 6.86
CA PHE A 116 5.92 -6.59 5.77
C PHE A 116 4.92 -6.84 4.64
N PHE A 117 5.41 -7.00 3.41
CA PHE A 117 4.62 -7.36 2.21
C PHE A 117 3.43 -6.42 1.95
N GLN A 118 3.64 -5.13 2.18
CA GLN A 118 2.61 -4.10 2.01
C GLN A 118 2.67 -3.45 0.62
N ASP A 119 3.75 -3.70 -0.12
CA ASP A 119 3.94 -3.17 -1.46
C ASP A 119 3.11 -3.95 -2.49
N ALA A 120 2.63 -3.23 -3.51
CA ALA A 120 1.83 -3.82 -4.58
C ALA A 120 2.60 -4.92 -5.32
N GLY A 121 3.93 -4.78 -5.46
CA GLY A 121 4.80 -5.77 -6.10
C GLY A 121 4.99 -7.05 -5.28
N ASP A 122 5.04 -6.94 -3.95
CA ASP A 122 5.24 -8.09 -3.05
C ASP A 122 4.02 -9.04 -3.04
N THR A 123 2.82 -8.49 -3.24
CA THR A 123 1.57 -9.27 -3.29
C THR A 123 1.34 -9.96 -4.64
N GLN A 124 2.13 -9.63 -5.66
CA GLN A 124 2.00 -10.13 -7.04
C GLN A 124 3.07 -11.16 -7.44
N ALA A 125 4.06 -11.43 -6.58
CA ALA A 125 5.15 -12.33 -6.92
C ALA A 125 4.76 -13.82 -6.81
N ALA A 126 4.48 -14.40 -7.98
CA ALA A 126 4.80 -15.78 -8.42
C ALA A 126 3.76 -16.90 -8.38
N GLU A 127 2.61 -16.80 -7.71
CA GLU A 127 1.54 -17.81 -7.83
C GLU A 127 0.16 -17.15 -7.78
N PRO A 128 -0.90 -17.72 -8.40
CA PRO A 128 -2.25 -17.20 -8.22
C PRO A 128 -2.49 -17.10 -6.71
N PRO A 129 -2.71 -15.89 -6.15
CA PRO A 129 -2.81 -15.77 -4.71
C PRO A 129 -4.09 -16.51 -4.32
N ALA A 130 -3.93 -17.71 -3.76
CA ALA A 130 -5.00 -18.49 -3.16
C ALA A 130 -5.72 -17.70 -2.05
N VAL A 131 -5.16 -16.55 -1.66
CA VAL A 131 -5.74 -15.56 -0.75
C VAL A 131 -5.63 -14.19 -1.41
N GLY A 132 -6.62 -13.81 -2.23
CA GLY A 132 -6.63 -12.54 -2.98
C GLY A 132 -6.44 -11.28 -2.12
N ASP A 133 -6.17 -10.14 -2.76
CA ASP A 133 -5.77 -8.82 -2.20
C ASP A 133 -6.01 -8.65 -0.69
N LEU A 134 -5.10 -9.20 0.12
CA LEU A 134 -5.09 -9.07 1.57
C LEU A 134 -4.80 -7.62 1.98
N ALA A 135 -4.02 -6.94 1.15
CA ALA A 135 -3.57 -5.58 1.34
C ALA A 135 -4.74 -4.58 1.33
N GLY A 136 -5.74 -4.78 0.47
CA GLY A 136 -6.91 -3.91 0.33
C GLY A 136 -8.05 -4.15 1.34
N ARG A 137 -7.93 -5.13 2.25
CA ARG A 137 -9.02 -5.48 3.18
C ARG A 137 -9.24 -4.42 4.26
N ASP A 138 -10.47 -4.38 4.77
CA ASP A 138 -10.80 -3.51 5.90
C ASP A 138 -10.39 -4.12 7.24
N PHE A 139 -9.27 -3.65 7.79
CA PHE A 139 -8.76 -4.07 9.10
C PHE A 139 -9.41 -3.33 10.30
N SER A 140 -10.29 -2.37 10.03
CA SER A 140 -10.95 -1.57 11.07
C SER A 140 -12.33 -2.08 11.47
N ALA A 141 -12.82 -3.15 10.86
CA ALA A 141 -14.12 -3.73 11.18
C ALA A 141 -14.11 -4.43 12.56
N PRO A 142 -15.20 -4.34 13.35
CA PRO A 142 -15.30 -5.03 14.64
C PRO A 142 -15.26 -6.55 14.44
N THR A 143 -14.51 -7.24 15.29
CA THR A 143 -14.29 -8.69 15.18
C THR A 143 -14.67 -9.39 16.48
N GLY A 144 -15.30 -10.57 16.39
CA GLY A 144 -15.62 -11.43 17.54
C GLY A 144 -16.37 -10.71 18.67
N GLU A 145 -15.68 -10.48 19.80
CA GLU A 145 -16.24 -9.83 20.99
C GLU A 145 -16.61 -8.34 20.77
N ASP A 146 -16.03 -7.68 19.76
CA ASP A 146 -16.27 -6.26 19.49
C ASP A 146 -17.55 -6.00 18.66
N LEU A 147 -18.26 -7.07 18.25
CA LEU A 147 -19.60 -6.95 17.67
C LEU A 147 -20.65 -6.53 18.70
N PHE A 148 -20.40 -6.79 19.99
CA PHE A 148 -21.28 -6.32 21.06
C PHE A 148 -21.00 -4.85 21.40
N ASP A 149 -22.06 -4.07 21.67
CA ASP A 149 -21.90 -2.68 22.08
C ASP A 149 -21.46 -2.58 23.54
N ARG A 150 -20.20 -2.18 23.76
CA ARG A 150 -19.66 -2.06 25.11
C ARG A 150 -20.12 -0.78 25.82
N GLU A 151 -20.64 0.21 25.11
CA GLU A 151 -21.10 1.47 25.69
C GLU A 151 -22.37 1.28 26.53
N SER A 152 -23.24 0.34 26.14
CA SER A 152 -24.49 0.05 26.86
C SER A 152 -24.28 -0.74 28.17
N MET A 153 -23.06 -1.16 28.47
CA MET A 153 -22.76 -1.87 29.73
C MET A 153 -22.63 -0.91 30.92
N PRO A 154 -22.85 -1.37 32.16
CA PRO A 154 -22.53 -0.60 33.35
C PRO A 154 -21.06 -0.15 33.38
N LYS A 155 -20.76 1.04 33.90
CA LYS A 155 -19.41 1.65 33.90
C LYS A 155 -18.29 0.74 34.43
N VAL A 156 -18.59 -0.14 35.38
CA VAL A 156 -17.64 -1.11 35.94
C VAL A 156 -17.23 -2.19 34.92
N MET A 157 -18.16 -2.59 34.05
CA MET A 157 -17.98 -3.57 32.98
C MET A 157 -17.46 -2.96 31.67
N GLN A 158 -17.46 -1.63 31.54
CA GLN A 158 -16.87 -0.86 30.43
C GLN A 158 -15.32 -0.89 30.45
N LYS A 159 -14.74 -2.08 30.62
CA LYS A 159 -13.30 -2.34 30.66
C LYS A 159 -12.99 -3.55 29.80
N ARG A 160 -11.81 -3.55 29.16
CA ARG A 160 -11.36 -4.73 28.42
C ARG A 160 -11.10 -5.89 29.38
N ASN A 161 -11.53 -7.10 29.01
CA ASN A 161 -11.30 -8.33 29.80
C ASN A 161 -11.85 -8.26 31.23
N PHE A 162 -13.03 -7.68 31.44
CA PHE A 162 -13.69 -7.65 32.75
C PHE A 162 -13.79 -9.06 33.36
N GLY A 163 -13.34 -9.23 34.61
CA GLY A 163 -13.36 -10.52 35.31
C GLY A 163 -12.29 -11.54 34.86
N ARG A 164 -11.38 -11.17 33.94
CA ARG A 164 -10.27 -12.04 33.49
C ARG A 164 -8.92 -11.50 33.95
N ARG A 165 -7.91 -12.38 34.02
CA ARG A 165 -6.52 -11.99 34.26
C ARG A 165 -6.03 -11.05 33.16
N GLY A 166 -5.29 -10.01 33.53
CA GLY A 166 -4.78 -9.00 32.59
C GLY A 166 -5.79 -7.90 32.24
N GLN A 167 -6.81 -7.70 33.08
CA GLN A 167 -7.74 -6.58 32.96
C GLN A 167 -6.99 -5.24 33.07
N THR A 168 -7.24 -4.33 32.13
CA THR A 168 -6.70 -2.97 32.17
C THR A 168 -7.48 -2.15 33.20
N LYS A 169 -6.75 -1.44 34.09
CA LYS A 169 -7.36 -0.57 35.11
C LYS A 169 -8.09 0.63 34.48
N TRP A 170 -7.51 1.14 33.40
CA TRP A 170 -7.88 2.35 32.68
C TRP A 170 -8.64 2.02 31.38
N THR A 171 -9.53 2.92 30.95
CA THR A 171 -10.39 2.69 29.78
C THR A 171 -9.80 3.30 28.51
N HIS A 172 -9.75 4.64 28.40
CA HIS A 172 -9.24 5.40 27.27
C HIS A 172 -8.66 6.73 27.76
N LEU A 173 -7.76 7.32 26.96
CA LEU A 173 -7.02 8.52 27.37
C LEU A 173 -7.95 9.66 27.79
N VAL A 174 -9.06 9.86 27.08
CA VAL A 174 -10.03 10.92 27.38
C VAL A 174 -10.64 10.79 28.78
N ASP A 175 -10.94 9.57 29.24
CA ASP A 175 -11.49 9.32 30.59
C ASP A 175 -10.43 9.46 31.69
N GLN A 176 -9.15 9.47 31.31
CA GLN A 176 -8.02 9.68 32.20
C GLN A 176 -7.40 11.07 32.06
N ASP A 177 -7.88 11.85 31.10
CA ASP A 177 -7.41 13.18 30.83
C ASP A 177 -7.98 14.12 31.89
N THR A 178 -7.13 14.53 32.83
CA THR A 178 -7.48 15.49 33.87
C THR A 178 -7.36 16.94 33.40
N THR A 179 -7.13 17.17 32.10
CA THR A 179 -7.06 18.52 31.53
C THR A 179 -8.40 19.21 31.68
N THR A 180 -8.45 20.21 32.57
CA THR A 180 -9.58 21.10 32.71
C THR A 180 -9.50 22.17 31.62
N TRP A 181 -10.26 21.98 30.54
CA TRP A 181 -10.37 22.94 29.43
C TRP A 181 -10.94 24.30 29.86
N ASP A 182 -11.60 24.34 31.02
CA ASP A 182 -12.12 25.56 31.66
C ASP A 182 -11.07 26.29 32.52
N SER A 183 -9.82 25.81 32.56
CA SER A 183 -8.74 26.52 33.25
C SER A 183 -8.41 27.82 32.52
N PRO A 184 -8.31 28.97 33.22
CA PRO A 184 -7.87 30.25 32.63
C PRO A 184 -6.51 30.18 31.92
N TRP A 185 -5.69 29.18 32.25
CA TRP A 185 -4.40 28.92 31.61
C TRP A 185 -4.49 28.12 30.30
N MET A 186 -5.64 27.52 29.99
CA MET A 186 -5.90 26.75 28.77
C MET A 186 -6.73 27.54 27.75
N GLN A 187 -7.46 28.57 28.19
CA GLN A 187 -8.23 29.45 27.31
C GLN A 187 -7.33 30.16 26.30
N LYS A 188 -7.79 30.23 25.04
CA LYS A 188 -7.10 30.87 23.91
C LYS A 188 -7.57 32.31 23.76
N ASP A 189 -7.45 33.08 24.83
CA ASP A 189 -7.91 34.46 24.84
C ASP A 189 -6.80 35.42 24.43
N ASN A 190 -7.21 36.55 23.83
CA ASN A 190 -6.33 37.66 23.44
C ASN A 190 -5.48 38.19 24.62
N ILE A 191 -5.95 37.99 25.86
CA ILE A 191 -5.23 38.36 27.09
C ILE A 191 -4.01 37.47 27.29
N ARG A 192 -4.12 36.17 27.02
CA ARG A 192 -3.02 35.21 27.16
C ARG A 192 -1.93 35.45 26.12
N GLU A 193 -2.30 35.76 24.88
CA GLU A 193 -1.32 36.15 23.85
C GLU A 193 -0.52 37.40 24.25
N LYS A 194 -1.19 38.40 24.83
CA LYS A 194 -0.51 39.61 25.35
C LYS A 194 0.41 39.31 26.52
N PHE A 195 0.04 38.35 27.38
CA PHE A 195 0.87 37.94 28.52
C PHE A 195 2.08 37.13 28.06
N ASN A 196 1.89 36.19 27.13
CA ASN A 196 2.97 35.42 26.52
C ASN A 196 3.96 36.32 25.79
N LYS A 197 3.51 37.33 25.03
CA LYS A 197 4.39 38.31 24.38
C LYS A 197 5.20 39.17 25.37
N LYS A 198 4.77 39.26 26.64
CA LYS A 198 5.48 39.99 27.70
C LYS A 198 6.39 39.09 28.54
N LEU A 199 6.30 37.76 28.40
CA LEU A 199 7.25 36.85 29.05
C LEU A 199 8.60 36.90 28.31
N ALA A 200 9.68 37.03 29.07
CA ALA A 200 11.02 36.90 28.52
C ALA A 200 11.29 35.43 28.11
N GLY A 201 11.92 35.21 26.96
CA GLY A 201 12.31 33.88 26.48
C GLY A 201 11.29 33.14 25.60
N THR A 202 10.17 33.78 25.25
CA THR A 202 9.17 33.25 24.31
C THR A 202 9.29 33.85 22.90
N GLU A 203 10.25 34.74 22.67
CA GLU A 203 10.54 35.24 21.32
C GLU A 203 11.28 34.16 20.53
N GLU A 204 10.73 33.75 19.39
CA GLU A 204 11.34 32.79 18.47
C GLU A 204 12.48 33.43 17.68
N VAL A 205 13.54 33.88 18.36
CA VAL A 205 14.76 34.39 17.71
C VAL A 205 15.67 33.19 17.41
N PHE A 206 15.29 32.39 16.42
CA PHE A 206 16.11 31.27 15.94
C PHE A 206 17.02 31.73 14.80
N THR A 207 18.27 32.07 15.12
CA THR A 207 19.32 32.31 14.11
C THR A 207 19.96 30.97 13.74
N ARG A 208 19.74 30.49 12.51
CA ARG A 208 20.43 29.30 11.99
C ARG A 208 21.94 29.59 11.93
N PRO A 209 22.82 28.77 12.54
CA PRO A 209 24.26 28.99 12.48
C PRO A 209 24.72 28.89 11.02
N THR A 210 25.51 29.87 10.57
CA THR A 210 26.11 29.85 9.24
C THR A 210 27.18 28.76 9.18
N ARG A 211 27.21 28.02 8.08
CA ARG A 211 28.09 26.85 7.91
C ARG A 211 29.56 27.30 8.02
N THR A 212 30.27 26.83 9.04
CA THR A 212 31.72 27.04 9.16
C THR A 212 32.40 26.30 8.00
N LYS A 213 33.06 27.05 7.12
CA LYS A 213 33.94 26.46 6.10
C LYS A 213 35.11 25.81 6.84
N THR A 214 35.17 24.48 6.78
CA THR A 214 36.35 23.69 7.12
C THR A 214 37.00 23.23 5.82
#